data_AF-A0A661JUS0-F1
#
_entry.id   AF-A0A661JUS0-F1
#
_cell.length_a   1.000
_cell.length_b   1.000
_cell.length_c   1.000
_cell.angle_alpha   90.00
_cell.angle_beta   90.00
_cell.angle_gamma   90.00
#
_symmetry.space_group_name_H-M   'P 1'
#
loop_
_entity.id
_entity.type
_entity.pdbx_description
1 polymer ?
#
loop_
_entity_poly.entity_id
_entity_poly.type
_entity_poly.pdbx_seq_one_letter_code
_entity_poly.pdbx_strand_id
1 'polypeptide(L)'
;MSGFENIYYAYDWSNLYRFNVRLLEWVLSILKLEKKVVQASGLNVKGKSMRLIIDIVKAVGGKVYLSGFGGAKYQDEKLFKEEGIELRYYEFSHPVYPQLWSDFIPNLSIIDLLFNCGPESLNIILRGKEGSK
;
A
#
# COMPACT_ATOMS: atom_id res chain seq x y z
N MET A 1 -15.28 13.50 7.71
CA MET A 1 -14.67 13.39 6.37
C MET A 1 -15.74 13.00 5.36
N SER A 2 -16.10 13.90 4.44
CA SER A 2 -17.11 13.59 3.42
C SER A 2 -16.61 12.46 2.50
N GLY A 3 -17.41 11.40 2.34
CA GLY A 3 -17.17 10.34 1.35
C GLY A 3 -16.98 8.93 1.91
N PHE A 4 -16.52 8.77 3.16
CA PHE A 4 -16.36 7.42 3.74
C PHE A 4 -17.71 6.72 3.93
N GLU A 5 -18.70 7.42 4.50
CA GLU A 5 -20.07 6.90 4.65
C GLU A 5 -20.68 6.52 3.30
N ASN A 6 -20.45 7.32 2.26
CA ASN A 6 -20.90 7.01 0.92
C ASN A 6 -20.28 5.70 0.41
N ILE A 7 -19.01 5.42 0.67
CA ILE A 7 -18.41 4.13 0.29
C ILE A 7 -19.05 2.99 1.06
N TYR A 8 -19.25 3.18 2.36
CA TYR A 8 -19.79 2.14 3.23
C TYR A 8 -21.25 1.80 2.89
N TYR A 9 -22.08 2.80 2.64
CA TYR A 9 -23.52 2.64 2.39
C TYR A 9 -23.92 2.58 0.91
N ALA A 10 -23.06 2.93 -0.05
CA ALA A 10 -23.46 2.95 -1.47
C ALA A 10 -23.80 1.57 -2.04
N TYR A 11 -23.28 0.50 -1.44
CA TYR A 11 -23.47 -0.86 -1.94
C TYR A 11 -23.62 -1.84 -0.78
N ASP A 12 -24.40 -2.90 -1.01
CA ASP A 12 -24.33 -4.10 -0.18
C ASP A 12 -23.05 -4.88 -0.55
N TRP A 13 -21.99 -4.68 0.23
CA TRP A 13 -20.68 -5.23 -0.04
C TRP A 13 -20.62 -6.74 0.26
N SER A 14 -21.09 -7.55 -0.68
CA SER A 14 -20.94 -9.02 -0.63
C SER A 14 -19.52 -9.51 -0.99
N ASN A 15 -18.64 -8.62 -1.45
CA ASN A 15 -17.28 -8.93 -1.85
C ASN A 15 -16.27 -7.95 -1.22
N LEU A 16 -15.51 -8.44 -0.24
CA LEU A 16 -14.53 -7.66 0.51
C LEU A 16 -13.42 -7.05 -0.37
N TYR A 17 -13.04 -7.72 -1.47
CA TYR A 17 -12.04 -7.18 -2.40
C TYR A 17 -12.55 -5.90 -3.08
N ARG A 18 -13.79 -5.90 -3.58
CA ARG A 18 -14.36 -4.71 -4.23
C ARG A 18 -14.47 -3.53 -3.26
N PHE A 19 -14.85 -3.81 -2.01
CA PHE A 19 -14.86 -2.81 -0.95
C PHE A 19 -13.47 -2.21 -0.72
N ASN A 20 -12.44 -3.04 -0.56
CA ASN A 20 -11.08 -2.57 -0.31
C ASN A 20 -10.50 -1.78 -1.49
N VAL A 21 -10.79 -2.16 -2.74
CA VAL A 21 -10.38 -1.37 -3.91
C VAL A 21 -11.02 0.01 -3.88
N ARG A 22 -12.33 0.10 -3.60
CA ARG A 22 -13.02 1.39 -3.52
C ARG A 22 -12.52 2.25 -2.37
N LEU A 23 -12.21 1.63 -1.23
CA LEU A 23 -11.63 2.31 -0.08
C LEU A 23 -10.22 2.85 -0.40
N LEU A 24 -9.39 2.05 -1.09
CA LEU A 24 -8.07 2.47 -1.55
C LEU A 24 -8.14 3.68 -2.49
N GLU A 25 -9.02 3.66 -3.49
CA GLU A 25 -9.23 4.78 -4.41
C GLU A 25 -9.62 6.06 -3.65
N TRP A 26 -10.49 5.94 -2.64
CA TRP A 26 -10.86 7.07 -1.82
C TRP A 26 -9.70 7.59 -0.98
N VAL A 27 -8.94 6.72 -0.31
CA VAL A 27 -7.73 7.11 0.44
C VAL A 27 -6.76 7.87 -0.47
N LEU A 28 -6.49 7.36 -1.68
CA LEU A 28 -5.62 8.02 -2.65
C LEU A 28 -6.13 9.41 -3.03
N SER A 29 -7.44 9.57 -3.21
CA SER A 29 -8.03 10.88 -3.53
C SER A 29 -7.94 11.88 -2.37
N ILE A 30 -8.16 11.43 -1.13
CA ILE A 30 -8.01 12.27 0.08
C ILE A 30 -6.56 12.71 0.27
N LEU A 31 -5.61 11.79 0.04
CA LEU A 31 -4.18 12.08 0.10
C LEU A 31 -3.66 12.83 -1.15
N LYS A 32 -4.52 13.12 -2.14
CA LYS A 32 -4.16 13.77 -3.41
C LYS A 32 -3.00 13.06 -4.13
N LEU A 33 -2.97 11.73 -4.05
CA LEU A 33 -1.96 10.91 -4.69
C LEU A 33 -2.46 10.42 -6.05
N GLU A 34 -2.00 11.08 -7.10
CA GLU A 34 -2.22 10.63 -8.48
C GLU A 34 -1.21 9.54 -8.83
N LYS A 35 -1.66 8.28 -8.74
CA LYS A 35 -0.84 7.09 -9.05
C LYS A 35 -1.60 6.14 -9.96
N LYS A 36 -0.87 5.47 -10.85
CA LYS A 36 -1.42 4.40 -11.68
C LYS A 36 -1.66 3.17 -10.81
N VAL A 37 -2.92 2.83 -10.59
CA VAL A 37 -3.32 1.57 -9.93
C VAL A 37 -3.65 0.54 -11.00
N VAL A 38 -3.00 -0.62 -10.93
CA VAL A 38 -3.22 -1.73 -11.86
C VAL A 38 -3.60 -2.96 -11.07
N GLN A 39 -4.71 -3.60 -11.45
CA GLN A 39 -5.14 -4.86 -10.83
C GLN A 39 -4.35 -6.02 -11.43
N ALA A 40 -3.66 -6.79 -10.57
CA ALA A 40 -2.87 -7.94 -11.02
C ALA A 40 -3.71 -9.01 -11.74
N SER A 41 -4.99 -9.16 -11.36
CA SER A 41 -5.96 -10.04 -12.02
C SER A 41 -6.20 -9.68 -13.49
N GLY A 42 -5.94 -8.43 -13.90
CA GLY A 42 -6.04 -7.98 -15.28
C GLY A 42 -4.79 -8.23 -16.13
N LEU A 43 -3.67 -8.69 -15.54
CA LEU A 43 -2.37 -8.79 -16.22
C LEU A 43 -2.11 -10.15 -16.92
N ASN A 44 -3.05 -11.11 -16.85
CA ASN A 44 -2.92 -12.47 -17.41
C ASN A 44 -1.58 -13.18 -17.07
N VAL A 45 -1.05 -12.91 -15.88
CA VAL A 45 0.17 -13.54 -15.35
C VAL A 45 -0.16 -14.90 -14.73
N LYS A 46 0.77 -15.86 -14.84
CA LYS A 46 0.54 -17.27 -14.42
C LYS A 46 1.55 -17.78 -13.38
N GLY A 47 2.56 -16.98 -13.03
CA GLY A 47 3.53 -17.34 -12.01
C GLY A 47 2.92 -17.61 -10.65
N LYS A 48 3.74 -18.18 -9.74
CA LYS A 48 3.40 -18.37 -8.32
C LYS A 48 4.50 -17.78 -7.45
N SER A 49 4.18 -17.37 -6.23
CA SER A 49 5.14 -16.82 -5.27
C SER A 49 5.99 -15.69 -5.90
N MET A 50 7.32 -15.74 -5.79
CA MET A 50 8.23 -14.72 -6.36
C MET A 50 8.14 -14.60 -7.89
N ARG A 51 7.92 -15.71 -8.61
CA ARG A 51 7.77 -15.65 -10.08
C ARG A 51 6.51 -14.86 -10.47
N LEU A 52 5.44 -14.94 -9.69
CA LEU A 52 4.25 -14.10 -9.90
C LEU A 52 4.60 -12.60 -9.79
N ILE A 53 5.39 -12.23 -8.79
CA ILE A 53 5.79 -10.83 -8.58
C ILE A 53 6.64 -10.35 -9.76
N ILE A 54 7.62 -11.13 -10.18
CA ILE A 54 8.47 -10.85 -11.35
C ILE A 54 7.60 -10.68 -12.60
N ASP A 55 6.68 -11.60 -12.86
CA ASP A 55 5.79 -11.53 -14.02
C ASP A 55 4.91 -10.27 -13.99
N ILE A 56 4.40 -9.88 -12.82
CA ILE A 56 3.62 -8.65 -12.63
C ILE A 56 4.48 -7.42 -12.96
N VAL A 57 5.69 -7.34 -12.42
CA VAL A 57 6.61 -6.21 -12.67
C VAL A 57 6.92 -6.08 -14.15
N LYS A 58 7.21 -7.20 -14.83
CA LYS A 58 7.45 -7.22 -16.28
C LYS A 58 6.20 -6.82 -17.07
N ALA A 59 5.03 -7.32 -16.70
CA ALA A 59 3.77 -7.01 -17.37
C ALA A 59 3.39 -5.52 -17.30
N VAL A 60 3.81 -4.80 -16.26
CA VAL A 60 3.62 -3.34 -16.15
C VAL A 60 4.80 -2.52 -16.68
N GLY A 61 5.85 -3.16 -17.20
CA GLY A 61 7.07 -2.50 -17.69
C GLY A 61 7.95 -1.91 -16.57
N GLY A 62 7.82 -2.41 -15.34
CA GLY A 62 8.62 -1.98 -14.20
C GLY A 62 10.04 -2.56 -14.23
N LYS A 63 10.96 -1.87 -13.54
CA LYS A 63 12.36 -2.30 -13.35
C LYS A 63 12.75 -2.49 -11.89
N VAL A 64 11.85 -2.12 -10.97
CA VAL A 64 12.09 -2.15 -9.53
C VAL A 64 10.87 -2.76 -8.87
N TYR A 65 11.09 -3.72 -7.98
CA TYR A 65 10.08 -4.18 -7.04
C TYR A 65 10.43 -3.65 -5.65
N LEU A 66 9.51 -2.89 -5.06
CA LEU A 66 9.64 -2.38 -3.70
C LEU A 66 8.88 -3.30 -2.74
N SER A 67 9.60 -3.96 -1.84
CA SER A 67 9.03 -4.84 -0.82
C SER A 67 9.23 -4.27 0.58
N GLY A 68 8.34 -4.59 1.51
CA GLY A 68 8.57 -4.26 2.91
C GLY A 68 9.72 -5.09 3.48
N PHE A 69 10.44 -4.59 4.49
CA PHE A 69 11.60 -5.27 5.08
C PHE A 69 11.32 -6.70 5.56
N GLY A 70 10.06 -7.02 5.94
CA GLY A 70 9.65 -8.40 6.23
C GLY A 70 9.87 -9.39 5.08
N GLY A 71 9.86 -8.90 3.84
CA GLY A 71 10.13 -9.65 2.61
C GLY A 71 11.57 -10.15 2.48
N ALA A 72 12.53 -9.44 3.08
CA ALA A 72 13.97 -9.75 2.97
C ALA A 72 14.33 -11.11 3.56
N LYS A 73 13.50 -11.67 4.44
CA LYS A 73 13.74 -12.97 5.07
C LYS A 73 13.52 -14.17 4.14
N TYR A 74 12.80 -13.99 3.03
CA TYR A 74 12.38 -15.11 2.18
C TYR A 74 12.46 -14.82 0.68
N GLN A 75 12.72 -13.59 0.27
CA GLN A 75 12.87 -13.24 -1.13
C GLN A 75 14.30 -13.49 -1.61
N ASP A 76 14.41 -14.14 -2.77
CA ASP A 76 15.69 -14.39 -3.42
C ASP A 76 16.01 -13.27 -4.42
N GLU A 77 16.89 -12.34 -4.01
CA GLU A 77 17.37 -11.23 -4.85
C GLU A 77 17.94 -11.70 -6.20
N LYS A 78 18.53 -12.90 -6.27
CA LYS A 78 19.12 -13.41 -7.52
C LYS A 78 18.04 -13.63 -8.58
N LEU A 79 16.88 -14.16 -8.20
CA LEU A 79 15.77 -14.38 -9.14
C LEU A 79 15.26 -13.08 -9.76
N PHE A 80 15.24 -11.98 -9.00
CA PHE A 80 14.86 -10.67 -9.53
C PHE A 80 15.96 -10.11 -10.45
N LYS A 81 17.22 -10.23 -10.02
CA LYS A 81 18.37 -9.72 -10.76
C LYS A 81 18.55 -10.41 -12.13
N GLU A 82 18.37 -11.73 -12.20
CA GLU A 82 18.41 -12.52 -13.44
C GLU A 82 17.37 -12.04 -14.47
N GLU A 83 16.26 -11.48 -14.01
CA GLU A 83 15.17 -10.97 -14.84
C GLU A 83 15.29 -9.45 -15.09
N GLY A 84 16.40 -8.83 -14.69
CA GLY A 84 16.66 -7.40 -14.86
C GLY A 84 15.84 -6.50 -13.94
N ILE A 85 15.35 -7.03 -12.82
CA ILE A 85 14.55 -6.30 -11.83
C ILE A 85 15.38 -6.04 -10.58
N GLU A 86 15.42 -4.79 -10.15
CA GLU A 86 16.01 -4.40 -8.88
C GLU A 86 15.03 -4.70 -7.73
N LEU A 87 15.47 -5.46 -6.74
CA LEU A 87 14.72 -5.67 -5.51
C LEU A 87 15.15 -4.62 -4.48
N ARG A 88 14.21 -3.78 -4.06
CA ARG A 88 14.42 -2.81 -2.98
C ARG A 88 13.56 -3.14 -1.79
N TYR A 89 14.12 -2.91 -0.61
CA TYR A 89 13.39 -3.00 0.64
C TYR A 89 13.16 -1.60 1.21
N TYR A 90 11.98 -1.37 1.78
CA TYR A 90 11.74 -0.22 2.63
C TYR A 90 11.48 -0.67 4.06
N GLU A 91 12.02 0.11 4.99
CA GLU A 91 11.66 0.04 6.40
C GLU A 91 10.84 1.29 6.72
N PHE A 92 9.58 1.10 7.08
CA PHE A 92 8.67 2.18 7.44
C PHE A 92 8.51 2.23 8.95
N SER A 93 8.93 3.34 9.56
CA SER A 93 8.61 3.63 10.95
C SER A 93 7.27 4.38 11.00
N HIS A 94 6.26 3.79 11.65
CA HIS A 94 4.95 4.44 11.79
C HIS A 94 5.08 5.75 12.59
N PRO A 95 4.65 6.88 12.03
CA PRO A 95 4.69 8.15 12.76
C PRO A 95 3.71 8.11 13.92
N VAL A 96 4.06 8.82 14.99
CA VAL A 96 3.13 9.10 16.10
C VAL A 96 2.26 10.29 15.70
N TYR A 97 0.96 10.16 15.94
CA TYR A 97 -0.03 11.20 15.68
C TYR A 97 -1.11 11.19 16.77
N PRO A 98 -1.85 12.29 16.94
CA PRO A 98 -2.95 12.32 17.90
C PRO A 98 -3.99 11.25 17.57
N GLN A 99 -4.31 10.39 18.53
CA GLN A 99 -5.46 9.49 18.48
C GLN A 99 -6.46 9.92 19.54
N LEU A 100 -7.76 9.76 19.26
CA LEU A 100 -8.79 10.08 20.24
C LEU A 100 -8.79 9.08 21.42
N TRP A 101 -9.14 9.58 22.61
CA TRP A 101 -9.56 8.81 23.79
C TRP A 101 -8.53 7.92 24.52
N SER A 102 -7.29 7.76 24.04
CA SER A 102 -6.30 6.89 24.69
C SER A 102 -4.85 7.24 24.31
N ASP A 103 -3.90 6.55 24.95
CA ASP A 103 -2.51 6.45 24.50
C ASP A 103 -2.41 5.96 23.05
N PHE A 104 -1.33 6.37 22.38
CA PHE A 104 -1.08 6.04 20.97
C PHE A 104 -0.92 4.53 20.73
N ILE A 105 -1.69 4.02 19.77
CA ILE A 105 -1.63 2.64 19.28
C ILE A 105 -0.94 2.65 17.90
N PRO A 106 0.28 2.07 17.77
CA PRO A 106 0.99 2.01 16.49
C PRO A 106 0.41 0.96 15.54
N ASN A 107 0.83 1.01 14.26
CA ASN A 107 0.53 0.01 13.23
C ASN A 107 -0.97 -0.14 12.86
N LEU A 108 -1.78 0.90 13.09
CA LEU A 108 -3.17 0.94 12.65
C LEU A 108 -3.30 1.27 11.15
N SER A 109 -4.50 1.02 10.62
CA SER A 109 -4.86 1.36 9.24
C SER A 109 -4.74 2.86 8.97
N ILE A 110 -4.47 3.23 7.71
CA ILE A 110 -4.52 4.61 7.23
C ILE A 110 -5.83 5.32 7.58
N ILE A 111 -6.93 4.57 7.73
CA ILE A 111 -8.24 5.11 8.12
C ILE A 111 -8.19 5.78 9.50
N ASP A 112 -7.44 5.22 10.45
CA ASP A 112 -7.28 5.81 11.79
C ASP A 112 -6.61 7.19 11.69
N LEU A 113 -5.49 7.26 10.98
CA LEU A 113 -4.79 8.52 10.74
C LEU A 113 -5.68 9.56 10.03
N LEU A 114 -6.44 9.13 9.02
CA LEU A 114 -7.35 10.01 8.30
C LEU A 114 -8.43 10.59 9.21
N PHE A 115 -9.03 9.76 10.05
CA PHE A 115 -10.14 10.18 10.92
C PHE A 115 -9.68 11.06 12.07
N ASN A 116 -8.46 10.84 12.57
CA ASN A 116 -7.90 11.66 13.64
C ASN A 116 -7.25 12.96 13.13
N CYS A 117 -6.61 12.95 11.96
CA CYS A 117 -5.75 14.07 11.52
C CYS A 117 -6.22 14.78 10.25
N GLY A 118 -7.22 14.25 9.53
CA GLY A 118 -7.85 14.97 8.44
C GLY A 118 -6.89 15.28 7.27
N PRO A 119 -6.89 16.52 6.74
CA PRO A 119 -6.00 16.92 5.65
C PRO A 119 -4.49 16.83 5.97
N GLU A 120 -4.09 16.84 7.24
CA GLU A 120 -2.69 16.75 7.65
C GLU A 120 -2.11 15.33 7.55
N SER A 121 -2.95 14.33 7.31
CA SER A 121 -2.53 12.93 7.26
C SER A 121 -1.41 12.65 6.27
N LEU A 122 -1.37 13.32 5.11
CA LEU A 122 -0.27 13.16 4.16
C LEU A 122 1.06 13.67 4.74
N ASN A 123 1.05 14.86 5.35
CA ASN A 123 2.24 15.43 5.97
C ASN A 123 2.74 14.56 7.12
N ILE A 124 1.82 13.96 7.88
CA ILE A 124 2.15 13.08 9.01
C ILE A 124 2.75 11.76 8.50
N ILE A 125 2.13 11.11 7.52
CA ILE A 125 2.62 9.80 7.04
C ILE A 125 4.01 9.89 6.40
N LEU A 126 4.32 11.03 5.76
CA LEU A 126 5.64 11.30 5.19
C LEU A 126 6.74 11.54 6.24
N ARG A 127 6.39 11.76 7.52
CA ARG A 127 7.38 11.79 8.62
C ARG A 127 7.83 10.40 9.04
N GLY A 128 7.17 9.36 8.54
CA GLY A 128 7.67 7.99 8.70
C GLY A 128 9.06 7.91 8.08
N LYS A 129 10.05 7.63 8.92
CA LYS A 129 11.45 7.56 8.44
C LYS A 129 11.60 6.31 7.59
N GLU A 130 12.22 6.45 6.43
CA GLU A 130 12.89 5.34 5.76
C GLU A 130 14.09 4.97 6.61
N GLY A 131 14.12 3.74 7.12
CA GLY A 131 15.35 3.17 7.66
C GLY A 131 16.34 2.99 6.51
N SER A 132 17.24 3.96 6.32
CA SER A 132 18.37 3.80 5.40
C SER A 132 19.37 2.83 6.04
N LYS A 133 19.46 1.62 5.49
CA LYS A 133 20.66 0.80 5.55
C LYS A 133 20.99 0.27 4.17
#